data_AF-A0A8H6A819-F1
#
_entry.id   AF-A0A8H6A819-F1
#
_cell.length_a   1.000
_cell.length_b   1.000
_cell.length_c   1.000
_cell.angle_alpha   90.00
_cell.angle_beta   90.00
_cell.angle_gamma   90.00
#
_symmetry.space_group_name_H-M   'P 1'
#
loop_
_entity.id
_entity.type
_entity.pdbx_description
1 polymer ?
#
loop_
_entity_poly.entity_id
_entity_poly.type
_entity_poly.pdbx_seq_one_letter_code
_entity_poly.pdbx_strand_id
1 'polypeptide(L)'
;MGKLNYSARKIKGEKFARVLSRDLRKRLPDGHGFKAAARDPTLEIDISNKNLTDKDLSLFIDDLLECIRRDLAKVTEFHIQRNNLTIQSLPMLGEVIALNAGELRELDISNNNINVNPTSEDKEAWCKFLSSFRNCYMVKKLDLSGNPLGSVGMENLARVYIKSDLDFLEDDAEAIVEPKHDERSLIEDTTVTKVTTGKENEGSTRGSRPAKSPNKGKKTLRQSTGQPKSTPIKSTTHDDLKRFACTRGLRSIAYLILSDVYMAKSGTVHLASMLSMQRTSEQLLKFLPGGKSLTLPETAHCKSIIWLPNENLPQMASDFLGKAEAINEIKAHIDSDDELSNDSDDQRYDAAIAEEIADPSHKIDTAAQRELQNKKNIEYARLTKRIRMEALHDEGVRDTDLWITALRMMNVSRIILWKSKNCRVGALEKEQDQQEDENKDEHNSSTVHIEDVTQRVEDIVITEHSSFPEPSFPPIEFQVTEPAPIGPFHPGTDKFESDFPMLQPSTIDNIETEITGRDAEPVVATTNDLPSSQTSIQGKGNIRSVHGPRVTRKENETWRFGFTFEIWRRIIAGAVSADGILDLTQQTQIMRYATDQKTLKDEMDITGLEHHQQVWRILEKNNCFIYSPL
;
A
#
# COMPACT_ATOMS: atom_id res chain seq x y z
N MET A 1 21.96 18.03 -22.31
CA MET A 1 21.18 18.14 -21.07
C MET A 1 20.76 19.58 -20.89
N GLY A 2 19.47 19.87 -20.93
CA GLY A 2 18.95 21.21 -20.62
C GLY A 2 18.88 21.43 -19.11
N LYS A 3 19.41 22.56 -18.62
CA LYS A 3 19.33 22.93 -17.19
C LYS A 3 18.58 24.25 -17.03
N LEU A 4 17.46 24.19 -16.31
CA LEU A 4 16.63 25.32 -15.91
C LEU A 4 16.92 25.66 -14.45
N ASN A 5 18.14 26.15 -14.20
CA ASN A 5 18.56 26.60 -12.88
C ASN A 5 18.32 28.11 -12.72
N TYR A 6 17.55 28.47 -11.70
CA TYR A 6 17.22 29.86 -11.39
C TYR A 6 17.67 30.30 -10.00
N SER A 7 18.41 29.48 -9.24
CA SER A 7 18.91 29.77 -7.89
C SER A 7 19.45 31.21 -7.75
N ALA A 8 20.37 31.60 -8.62
CA ALA A 8 21.00 32.94 -8.66
C ALA A 8 20.08 34.11 -9.09
N ARG A 9 18.90 33.86 -9.68
CA ARG A 9 17.98 34.93 -10.11
C ARG A 9 17.14 35.44 -8.93
N LYS A 10 17.10 36.78 -8.77
CA LYS A 10 16.34 37.49 -7.72
C LYS A 10 14.83 37.62 -7.98
N ILE A 11 14.32 37.06 -9.08
CA ILE A 11 12.88 37.09 -9.42
C ILE A 11 12.16 36.03 -8.57
N LYS A 12 10.99 36.36 -8.02
CA LYS A 12 10.19 35.52 -7.11
C LYS A 12 8.69 35.58 -7.44
N GLY A 13 7.92 34.63 -6.91
CA GLY A 13 6.46 34.51 -7.01
C GLY A 13 5.94 34.46 -8.45
N GLU A 14 4.75 35.00 -8.67
CA GLU A 14 4.05 35.02 -9.96
C GLU A 14 4.92 35.50 -11.15
N LYS A 15 5.75 36.53 -10.93
CA LYS A 15 6.67 37.06 -11.95
C LYS A 15 7.72 36.04 -12.35
N PHE A 16 8.16 35.19 -11.41
CA PHE A 16 9.05 34.07 -11.69
C PHE A 16 8.32 32.99 -12.48
N ALA A 17 7.14 32.57 -12.03
CA ALA A 17 6.33 31.54 -12.68
C ALA A 17 6.03 31.87 -14.16
N ARG A 18 5.64 33.12 -14.46
CA ARG A 18 5.42 33.58 -15.84
C ARG A 18 6.70 33.58 -16.70
N VAL A 19 7.89 33.75 -16.10
CA VAL A 19 9.18 33.64 -16.80
C VAL A 19 9.52 32.17 -17.07
N LEU A 20 9.29 31.28 -16.11
CA LEU A 20 9.49 29.84 -16.28
C LEU A 20 8.53 29.26 -17.32
N SER A 21 7.24 29.59 -17.26
CA SER A 21 6.24 29.28 -18.30
C SER A 21 6.75 29.71 -19.68
N ARG A 22 7.21 30.96 -19.84
CA ARG A 22 7.77 31.43 -21.10
C ARG A 22 9.00 30.64 -21.54
N ASP A 23 9.89 30.27 -20.61
CA ASP A 23 11.09 29.48 -20.91
C ASP A 23 10.75 28.02 -21.28
N LEU A 24 9.68 27.44 -20.73
CA LEU A 24 9.11 26.13 -21.12
C LEU A 24 8.44 26.21 -22.51
N ARG A 25 7.60 27.21 -22.76
CA ARG A 25 6.96 27.42 -24.08
C ARG A 25 7.97 27.59 -25.23
N LYS A 26 9.22 28.02 -24.95
CA LYS A 26 10.29 28.02 -25.98
C LYS A 26 10.69 26.61 -26.45
N ARG A 27 10.41 25.57 -25.68
CA ARG A 27 10.67 24.16 -26.04
C ARG A 27 9.55 23.57 -26.91
N LEU A 28 8.34 24.12 -26.86
CA LEU A 28 7.20 23.71 -27.70
C LEU A 28 7.41 24.11 -29.18
N PRO A 29 6.68 23.53 -30.15
CA PRO A 29 6.95 23.70 -31.60
C PRO A 29 7.07 25.15 -32.11
N ASP A 30 6.27 26.07 -31.59
CA ASP A 30 6.31 27.50 -31.96
C ASP A 30 7.51 28.26 -31.34
N GLY A 31 8.26 27.59 -30.46
CA GLY A 31 9.38 28.13 -29.71
C GLY A 31 10.73 27.95 -30.40
N HIS A 32 11.59 28.97 -30.31
CA HIS A 32 12.94 28.95 -30.88
C HIS A 32 13.87 27.89 -30.26
N GLY A 33 13.51 27.30 -29.12
CA GLY A 33 14.23 26.20 -28.47
C GLY A 33 13.77 24.80 -28.90
N PHE A 34 12.69 24.65 -29.68
CA PHE A 34 12.10 23.37 -30.07
C PHE A 34 13.13 22.37 -30.62
N LYS A 35 13.92 22.79 -31.62
CA LYS A 35 14.93 21.93 -32.26
C LYS A 35 16.03 21.46 -31.30
N ALA A 36 16.31 22.22 -30.24
CA ALA A 36 17.26 21.83 -29.21
C ALA A 36 16.61 20.85 -28.21
N ALA A 37 15.37 21.11 -27.80
CA ALA A 37 14.60 20.23 -26.90
C ALA A 37 14.32 18.86 -27.54
N ALA A 38 13.95 18.81 -28.82
CA ALA A 38 13.72 17.56 -29.55
C ALA A 38 15.01 16.74 -29.77
N ARG A 39 16.19 17.38 -29.78
CA ARG A 39 17.49 16.69 -29.85
C ARG A 39 17.97 16.20 -28.49
N ASP A 40 17.59 16.90 -27.42
CA ASP A 40 18.11 16.72 -26.06
C ASP A 40 17.00 17.06 -25.05
N PRO A 41 16.05 16.12 -24.83
CA PRO A 41 14.88 16.37 -24.01
C PRO A 41 15.20 16.36 -22.51
N THR A 42 16.34 15.81 -22.09
CA THR A 42 16.75 15.72 -20.69
C THR A 42 16.74 17.10 -20.02
N LEU A 43 16.09 17.18 -18.86
CA LEU A 43 15.81 18.42 -18.14
C LEU A 43 16.13 18.27 -16.65
N GLU A 44 16.95 19.19 -16.14
CA GLU A 44 17.16 19.44 -14.70
C GLU A 44 16.49 20.79 -14.36
N ILE A 45 15.61 20.83 -13.35
CA ILE A 45 14.88 22.03 -12.92
C ILE A 45 15.27 22.40 -11.49
N ASP A 46 15.78 23.61 -11.27
CA ASP A 46 16.04 24.17 -9.94
C ASP A 46 15.38 25.55 -9.81
N ILE A 47 14.30 25.55 -9.03
CA ILE A 47 13.45 26.70 -8.72
C ILE A 47 13.29 26.86 -7.20
N SER A 48 14.36 26.52 -6.49
CA SER A 48 14.52 26.70 -5.04
C SER A 48 14.39 28.16 -4.59
N ASN A 49 13.78 28.39 -3.41
CA ASN A 49 13.71 29.70 -2.76
C ASN A 49 13.14 30.82 -3.67
N LYS A 50 12.02 30.54 -4.34
CA LYS A 50 11.32 31.50 -5.22
C LYS A 50 10.01 32.04 -4.65
N ASN A 51 9.65 31.66 -3.41
CA ASN A 51 8.40 32.04 -2.73
C ASN A 51 7.14 31.67 -3.56
N LEU A 52 7.18 30.53 -4.25
CA LEU A 52 6.06 30.08 -5.08
C LEU A 52 4.93 29.53 -4.22
N THR A 53 3.70 29.91 -4.55
CA THR A 53 2.45 29.36 -4.03
C THR A 53 1.86 28.34 -5.01
N ASP A 54 0.81 27.62 -4.61
CA ASP A 54 0.09 26.70 -5.51
C ASP A 54 -0.45 27.40 -6.77
N LYS A 55 -0.84 28.67 -6.64
CA LYS A 55 -1.26 29.55 -7.76
C LYS A 55 -0.10 29.93 -8.69
N ASP A 56 1.13 29.98 -8.18
CA ASP A 56 2.31 30.24 -9.01
C ASP A 56 2.77 28.97 -9.72
N LEU A 57 2.58 27.79 -9.11
CA LEU A 57 2.84 26.49 -9.75
C LEU A 57 1.94 26.28 -10.97
N SER A 58 0.63 26.51 -10.82
CA SER A 58 -0.35 26.30 -11.90
C SER A 58 -0.11 27.17 -13.14
N LEU A 59 0.59 28.31 -13.01
CA LEU A 59 0.94 29.18 -14.15
C LEU A 59 1.97 28.59 -15.13
N PHE A 60 2.69 27.52 -14.76
CA PHE A 60 3.71 26.91 -15.63
C PHE A 60 3.67 25.38 -15.67
N ILE A 61 3.01 24.72 -14.71
CA ILE A 61 3.03 23.26 -14.62
C ILE A 61 2.38 22.58 -15.82
N ASP A 62 1.32 23.18 -16.39
CA ASP A 62 0.68 22.68 -17.62
C ASP A 62 1.61 22.76 -18.83
N ASP A 63 2.43 23.81 -18.93
CA ASP A 63 3.44 23.93 -19.99
C ASP A 63 4.55 22.88 -19.83
N LEU A 64 4.91 22.54 -18.59
CA LEU A 64 5.87 21.47 -18.30
C LEU A 64 5.26 20.11 -18.67
N LEU A 65 4.02 19.85 -18.26
CA LEU A 65 3.28 18.64 -18.60
C LEU A 65 3.11 18.50 -20.13
N GLU A 66 2.82 19.58 -20.86
CA GLU A 66 2.79 19.56 -22.31
C GLU A 66 4.17 19.26 -22.92
N CYS A 67 5.25 19.83 -22.39
CA CYS A 67 6.60 19.48 -22.82
C CYS A 67 6.91 17.99 -22.59
N ILE A 68 6.49 17.43 -21.45
CA ILE A 68 6.70 16.01 -21.12
C ILE A 68 5.88 15.11 -22.07
N ARG A 69 4.57 15.36 -22.22
CA ARG A 69 3.67 14.57 -23.08
C ARG A 69 4.03 14.62 -24.58
N ARG A 70 4.90 15.53 -25.01
CA ARG A 70 5.44 15.65 -26.38
C ARG A 70 6.88 15.12 -26.51
N ASP A 71 7.43 14.47 -25.48
CA ASP A 71 8.84 14.05 -25.39
C ASP A 71 9.87 15.20 -25.54
N LEU A 72 9.46 16.44 -25.25
CA LEU A 72 10.30 17.64 -25.29
C LEU A 72 10.91 17.98 -23.92
N ALA A 73 10.53 17.27 -22.86
CA ALA A 73 11.12 17.36 -21.52
C ALA A 73 11.10 16.00 -20.80
N LYS A 74 12.28 15.48 -20.48
CA LYS A 74 12.49 14.31 -19.61
C LYS A 74 13.09 14.80 -18.30
N VAL A 75 12.26 14.97 -17.28
CA VAL A 75 12.64 15.60 -16.00
C VAL A 75 13.41 14.60 -15.15
N THR A 76 14.69 14.88 -14.92
CA THR A 76 15.62 14.01 -14.18
C THR A 76 15.89 14.49 -12.76
N GLU A 77 15.90 15.80 -12.53
CA GLU A 77 16.03 16.44 -11.22
C GLU A 77 14.98 17.55 -11.13
N PHE A 78 14.18 17.57 -10.06
CA PHE A 78 13.21 18.63 -9.81
C PHE A 78 13.34 19.16 -8.37
N HIS A 79 13.98 20.33 -8.25
CA HIS A 79 14.26 21.01 -6.98
C HIS A 79 13.33 22.23 -6.84
N ILE A 80 12.37 22.15 -5.91
CA ILE A 80 11.31 23.16 -5.66
C ILE A 80 11.19 23.50 -4.16
N GLN A 81 12.25 23.25 -3.41
CA GLN A 81 12.34 23.47 -1.97
C GLN A 81 12.35 24.95 -1.56
N ARG A 82 12.00 25.22 -0.29
CA ARG A 82 11.94 26.57 0.31
C ARG A 82 10.96 27.49 -0.45
N ASN A 83 9.80 26.95 -0.78
CA ASN A 83 8.67 27.69 -1.36
C ASN A 83 7.47 27.63 -0.39
N ASN A 84 6.29 28.08 -0.83
CA ASN A 84 5.06 28.13 -0.03
C ASN A 84 4.01 27.18 -0.60
N LEU A 85 4.41 26.03 -1.16
CA LEU A 85 3.49 25.05 -1.71
C LEU A 85 2.74 24.32 -0.60
N THR A 86 1.49 23.94 -0.85
CA THR A 86 0.64 23.19 0.07
C THR A 86 0.25 21.85 -0.53
N ILE A 87 -0.64 21.11 0.15
CA ILE A 87 -1.27 19.89 -0.37
C ILE A 87 -1.87 20.07 -1.78
N GLN A 88 -2.35 21.29 -2.10
CA GLN A 88 -3.00 21.62 -3.37
C GLN A 88 -2.07 21.56 -4.58
N SER A 89 -0.76 21.70 -4.39
CA SER A 89 0.24 21.50 -5.46
C SER A 89 0.47 20.03 -5.83
N LEU A 90 0.18 19.10 -4.90
CA LEU A 90 0.64 17.72 -5.02
C LEU A 90 -0.02 16.90 -6.14
N PRO A 91 -1.31 17.07 -6.50
CA PRO A 91 -1.89 16.39 -7.66
C PRO A 91 -1.15 16.70 -8.97
N MET A 92 -0.79 17.97 -9.19
CA MET A 92 -0.06 18.42 -10.39
C MET A 92 1.39 17.93 -10.40
N LEU A 93 2.08 17.92 -9.24
CA LEU A 93 3.41 17.32 -9.11
C LEU A 93 3.37 15.79 -9.31
N GLY A 94 2.32 15.13 -8.82
CA GLY A 94 2.06 13.70 -9.02
C GLY A 94 1.94 13.33 -10.50
N GLU A 95 1.30 14.15 -11.32
CA GLU A 95 1.26 13.91 -12.77
C GLU A 95 2.65 14.04 -13.43
N VAL A 96 3.45 15.04 -13.03
CA VAL A 96 4.85 15.17 -13.50
C VAL A 96 5.68 13.95 -13.13
N ILE A 97 5.53 13.42 -11.91
CA ILE A 97 6.23 12.22 -11.44
C ILE A 97 5.79 10.99 -12.25
N ALA A 98 4.48 10.76 -12.39
CA ALA A 98 3.94 9.61 -13.11
C ALA A 98 4.38 9.58 -14.59
N LEU A 99 4.45 10.75 -15.25
CA LEU A 99 4.92 10.85 -16.64
C LEU A 99 6.46 10.74 -16.79
N ASN A 100 7.23 10.89 -15.71
CA ASN A 100 8.71 10.77 -15.71
C ASN A 100 9.20 9.56 -14.90
N ALA A 101 8.36 8.53 -14.72
CA ALA A 101 8.66 7.37 -13.88
C ALA A 101 9.99 6.65 -14.24
N GLY A 102 10.33 6.62 -15.53
CA GLY A 102 11.58 6.07 -16.06
C GLY A 102 12.69 7.10 -16.31
N GLU A 103 12.64 8.29 -15.71
CA GLU A 103 13.64 9.35 -15.92
C GLU A 103 14.00 10.12 -14.63
N LEU A 104 13.04 10.30 -13.72
CA LEU A 104 13.19 11.07 -12.49
C LEU A 104 14.17 10.39 -11.52
N ARG A 105 15.13 11.16 -11.00
CA ARG A 105 16.22 10.71 -10.11
C ARG A 105 16.15 11.39 -8.75
N GLU A 106 15.80 12.66 -8.72
CA GLU A 106 15.74 13.48 -7.51
C GLU A 106 14.49 14.37 -7.52
N LEU A 107 13.72 14.31 -6.45
CA LEU A 107 12.66 15.27 -6.13
C LEU A 107 12.94 15.88 -4.76
N ASP A 108 13.09 17.20 -4.71
CA ASP A 108 13.25 17.96 -3.47
C ASP A 108 12.11 18.96 -3.32
N ILE A 109 11.13 18.61 -2.47
CA ILE A 109 9.98 19.44 -2.08
C ILE A 109 10.09 19.91 -0.62
N SER A 110 11.29 19.86 -0.04
CA SER A 110 11.53 20.22 1.35
C SER A 110 11.23 21.68 1.67
N ASN A 111 11.00 21.99 2.94
CA ASN A 111 10.76 23.34 3.46
C ASN A 111 9.62 24.05 2.69
N ASN A 112 8.49 23.37 2.54
CA ASN A 112 7.23 23.90 2.03
C ASN A 112 6.16 23.83 3.15
N ASN A 113 4.91 24.18 2.83
CA ASN A 113 3.79 24.18 3.77
C ASN A 113 2.85 22.98 3.52
N ILE A 114 3.41 21.80 3.22
CA ILE A 114 2.63 20.57 2.99
C ILE A 114 2.17 20.02 4.34
N ASN A 115 0.91 20.31 4.68
CA ASN A 115 0.16 19.72 5.79
C ASN A 115 -0.95 18.83 5.22
N VAL A 116 -1.24 17.71 5.89
CA VAL A 116 -2.33 16.79 5.53
C VAL A 116 -3.38 16.84 6.64
N ASN A 117 -4.48 17.55 6.42
CA ASN A 117 -5.56 17.62 7.42
C ASN A 117 -6.39 16.32 7.44
N PRO A 118 -7.18 16.04 8.49
CA PRO A 118 -8.06 14.87 8.54
C PRO A 118 -9.26 14.91 7.56
N THR A 119 -9.26 15.78 6.56
CA THR A 119 -10.28 15.85 5.49
C THR A 119 -10.08 14.74 4.46
N SER A 120 -11.16 14.30 3.82
CA SER A 120 -11.06 13.27 2.77
C SER A 120 -10.26 13.76 1.55
N GLU A 121 -10.40 15.04 1.21
CA GLU A 121 -9.73 15.67 0.07
C GLU A 121 -8.21 15.73 0.24
N ASP A 122 -7.70 16.15 1.41
CA ASP A 122 -6.26 16.22 1.68
C ASP A 122 -5.64 14.81 1.71
N LYS A 123 -6.32 13.86 2.36
CA LYS A 123 -5.91 12.44 2.38
C LYS A 123 -5.85 11.86 0.97
N GLU A 124 -6.83 12.14 0.13
CA GLU A 124 -6.87 11.66 -1.25
C GLU A 124 -5.77 12.31 -2.11
N ALA A 125 -5.56 13.62 -1.99
CA ALA A 125 -4.48 14.34 -2.68
C ALA A 125 -3.09 13.80 -2.28
N TRP A 126 -2.87 13.55 -0.98
CA TRP A 126 -1.65 12.95 -0.47
C TRP A 126 -1.45 11.53 -0.97
N CYS A 127 -2.48 10.68 -0.88
CA CYS A 127 -2.40 9.29 -1.37
C CYS A 127 -2.18 9.22 -2.88
N LYS A 128 -2.81 10.10 -3.68
CA LYS A 128 -2.58 10.21 -5.13
C LYS A 128 -1.14 10.60 -5.45
N PHE A 129 -0.59 11.58 -4.74
CA PHE A 129 0.81 11.99 -4.88
C PHE A 129 1.76 10.84 -4.57
N LEU A 130 1.60 10.15 -3.43
CA LEU A 130 2.43 8.99 -3.09
C LEU A 130 2.27 7.83 -4.08
N SER A 131 1.06 7.63 -4.62
CA SER A 131 0.78 6.60 -5.63
C SER A 131 1.42 6.90 -6.99
N SER A 132 1.75 8.16 -7.30
CA SER A 132 2.46 8.51 -8.54
C SER A 132 3.83 7.85 -8.67
N PHE A 133 4.45 7.50 -7.53
CA PHE A 133 5.72 6.79 -7.49
C PHE A 133 5.62 5.30 -7.86
N ARG A 134 4.41 4.72 -7.99
CA ARG A 134 4.21 3.26 -8.19
C ARG A 134 5.08 2.65 -9.28
N ASN A 135 5.25 3.36 -10.39
CA ASN A 135 6.03 2.89 -11.55
C ASN A 135 7.44 3.49 -11.60
N CYS A 136 7.83 4.33 -10.64
CA CYS A 136 9.14 4.97 -10.62
C CYS A 136 10.24 3.95 -10.30
N TYR A 137 11.23 3.84 -11.19
CA TYR A 137 12.36 2.90 -11.06
C TYR A 137 13.74 3.56 -11.17
N MET A 138 13.80 4.90 -11.20
CA MET A 138 15.06 5.66 -11.28
C MET A 138 15.29 6.62 -10.11
N VAL A 139 14.30 6.78 -9.22
CA VAL A 139 14.29 7.77 -8.15
C VAL A 139 15.24 7.34 -7.03
N LYS A 140 16.31 8.11 -6.84
CA LYS A 140 17.30 7.92 -5.77
C LYS A 140 16.96 8.70 -4.52
N LYS A 141 16.44 9.91 -4.66
CA LYS A 141 16.20 10.85 -3.57
C LYS A 141 14.78 11.42 -3.63
N LEU A 142 14.05 11.31 -2.52
CA LEU A 142 12.82 12.05 -2.25
C LEU A 142 13.00 12.82 -0.94
N ASP A 143 13.00 14.15 -1.02
CA ASP A 143 13.15 15.04 0.14
C ASP A 143 11.80 15.68 0.52
N LEU A 144 11.26 15.27 1.67
CA LEU A 144 10.05 15.82 2.26
C LEU A 144 10.37 16.71 3.48
N SER A 145 11.65 16.93 3.81
CA SER A 145 12.06 17.52 5.08
C SER A 145 11.49 18.91 5.34
N GLY A 146 11.30 19.29 6.60
CA GLY A 146 10.79 20.62 6.97
C GLY A 146 9.35 20.92 6.53
N ASN A 147 8.54 19.89 6.22
CA ASN A 147 7.11 20.02 5.93
C ASN A 147 6.27 19.57 7.15
N PRO A 148 5.18 20.28 7.49
CA PRO A 148 4.31 19.94 8.62
C PRO A 148 3.32 18.81 8.30
N LEU A 149 3.82 17.61 7.95
CA LEU A 149 2.99 16.50 7.44
C LEU A 149 1.86 16.04 8.39
N GLY A 150 2.07 16.08 9.71
CA GLY A 150 1.08 15.70 10.71
C GLY A 150 0.96 14.20 10.97
N SER A 151 0.18 13.86 12.00
CA SER A 151 -0.25 12.49 12.34
C SER A 151 -0.87 11.80 11.12
N VAL A 152 -1.86 12.46 10.50
CA VAL A 152 -2.57 12.00 9.30
C VAL A 152 -1.63 11.79 8.11
N GLY A 153 -0.74 12.74 7.81
CA GLY A 153 0.20 12.63 6.70
C GLY A 153 1.19 11.47 6.88
N MET A 154 1.69 11.28 8.11
CA MET A 154 2.59 10.18 8.45
C MET A 154 1.89 8.81 8.43
N GLU A 155 0.65 8.70 8.92
CA GLU A 155 -0.14 7.48 8.79
C GLU A 155 -0.34 7.12 7.31
N ASN A 156 -0.83 8.08 6.50
CA ASN A 156 -1.16 7.84 5.10
C ASN A 156 0.10 7.54 4.27
N LEU A 157 1.24 8.16 4.61
CA LEU A 157 2.56 7.79 4.07
C LEU A 157 2.89 6.33 4.38
N ALA A 158 2.81 5.92 5.65
CA ALA A 158 3.09 4.55 6.04
C ALA A 158 2.09 3.55 5.40
N ARG A 159 0.81 3.90 5.27
CA ARG A 159 -0.20 3.07 4.61
C ARG A 159 0.18 2.77 3.15
N VAL A 160 0.49 3.80 2.36
CA VAL A 160 0.87 3.64 0.95
C VAL A 160 2.23 2.94 0.84
N TYR A 161 3.17 3.26 1.73
CA TYR A 161 4.51 2.67 1.74
C TYR A 161 4.48 1.16 2.06
N ILE A 162 3.85 0.76 3.17
CA ILE A 162 3.80 -0.64 3.64
C ILE A 162 3.02 -1.52 2.65
N LYS A 163 1.96 -0.97 2.03
CA LYS A 163 1.18 -1.65 0.99
C LYS A 163 1.74 -1.49 -0.42
N SER A 164 2.95 -0.94 -0.59
CA SER A 164 3.64 -0.94 -1.88
C SER A 164 4.56 -2.15 -2.02
N ASP A 165 4.46 -2.79 -3.17
CA ASP A 165 5.43 -3.78 -3.61
C ASP A 165 6.79 -3.10 -3.86
N LEU A 166 7.84 -3.91 -3.85
CA LEU A 166 9.21 -3.45 -4.11
C LEU A 166 9.80 -4.20 -5.30
N ASP A 167 9.73 -5.52 -5.27
CA ASP A 167 10.24 -6.42 -6.30
C ASP A 167 9.11 -6.84 -7.25
N PHE A 168 9.39 -6.82 -8.55
CA PHE A 168 8.48 -7.20 -9.63
C PHE A 168 9.18 -8.18 -10.57
N LEU A 169 8.39 -8.96 -11.33
CA LEU A 169 8.94 -9.91 -12.31
C LEU A 169 9.53 -9.18 -13.52
N GLU A 170 10.44 -9.82 -14.25
CA GLU A 170 11.03 -9.25 -15.46
C GLU A 170 9.97 -8.95 -16.55
N ASP A 171 8.93 -9.79 -16.67
CA ASP A 171 7.80 -9.56 -17.57
C ASP A 171 7.00 -8.28 -17.18
N ASP A 172 6.80 -8.06 -15.88
CA ASP A 172 6.16 -6.84 -15.37
C ASP A 172 7.04 -5.59 -15.53
N ALA A 173 8.36 -5.78 -15.63
CA ALA A 173 9.33 -4.71 -15.91
C ALA A 173 9.32 -4.33 -17.39
N GLU A 174 9.24 -5.33 -18.30
CA GLU A 174 9.17 -5.10 -19.75
C GLU A 174 7.99 -4.21 -20.12
N ALA A 175 6.81 -4.50 -19.60
CA ALA A 175 5.58 -3.73 -19.85
C ALA A 175 5.63 -2.25 -19.39
N ILE A 176 6.67 -1.84 -18.64
CA ILE A 176 6.92 -0.43 -18.24
C ILE A 176 8.11 0.18 -18.98
N VAL A 177 9.10 -0.61 -19.39
CA VAL A 177 10.28 -0.13 -20.13
C VAL A 177 10.00 -0.01 -21.64
N GLU A 178 9.15 -0.89 -22.19
CA GLU A 178 8.73 -0.78 -23.59
C GLU A 178 8.03 0.56 -23.86
N PRO A 179 8.48 1.32 -24.88
CA PRO A 179 7.79 2.54 -25.26
C PRO A 179 6.39 2.18 -25.77
N LYS A 180 5.37 2.94 -25.35
CA LYS A 180 4.01 2.91 -25.90
C LYS A 180 3.99 3.47 -27.33
N HIS A 181 4.60 2.73 -28.23
CA HIS A 181 4.82 3.12 -29.61
C HIS A 181 3.79 2.45 -30.52
N ASP A 182 2.51 2.79 -30.35
CA ASP A 182 1.49 2.67 -31.40
C ASP A 182 0.22 3.47 -31.03
N GLU A 183 -0.15 4.39 -31.94
CA GLU A 183 -1.48 5.01 -32.18
C GLU A 183 -1.39 6.45 -32.77
N ARG A 184 -0.20 7.02 -33.00
CA ARG A 184 -0.08 8.43 -33.48
C ARG A 184 0.91 8.70 -34.61
N SER A 185 0.73 8.02 -35.76
CA SER A 185 1.18 8.55 -37.07
C SER A 185 0.60 7.79 -38.28
N LEU A 186 -0.70 7.93 -38.54
CA LEU A 186 -1.33 7.55 -39.82
C LEU A 186 -2.29 8.64 -40.34
N ILE A 187 -1.83 9.89 -40.41
CA ILE A 187 -2.55 10.96 -41.11
C ILE A 187 -1.55 11.80 -41.94
N GLU A 188 -1.81 11.83 -43.25
CA GLU A 188 -1.35 12.82 -44.25
C GLU A 188 0.15 12.93 -44.58
N ASP A 189 0.63 11.99 -45.40
CA ASP A 189 1.65 12.29 -46.42
C ASP A 189 0.93 12.56 -47.76
N THR A 190 0.78 13.83 -48.16
CA THR A 190 0.18 14.21 -49.46
C THR A 190 1.03 15.22 -50.22
N THR A 191 1.86 14.72 -51.15
CA THR A 191 2.54 15.46 -52.24
C THR A 191 3.64 16.46 -51.78
N VAL A 192 4.73 16.71 -52.52
CA VAL A 192 4.83 17.01 -53.96
C VAL A 192 6.07 16.41 -54.62
N THR A 193 5.91 15.96 -55.86
CA THR A 193 6.94 15.45 -56.76
C THR A 193 7.90 16.53 -57.27
N LYS A 194 9.19 16.19 -57.44
CA LYS A 194 10.02 16.86 -58.45
C LYS A 194 11.06 15.93 -59.08
N VAL A 195 10.93 15.75 -60.39
CA VAL A 195 11.81 14.97 -61.26
C VAL A 195 13.06 15.79 -61.64
N THR A 196 14.23 15.15 -61.75
CA THR A 196 15.22 15.50 -62.81
C THR A 196 16.28 14.40 -63.02
N THR A 197 16.19 13.74 -64.18
CA THR A 197 17.29 13.27 -65.05
C THR A 197 18.71 13.15 -64.48
N GLY A 198 19.27 11.94 -64.49
CA GLY A 198 20.69 11.71 -64.17
C GLY A 198 21.66 11.86 -65.36
N LYS A 199 22.94 11.61 -65.09
CA LYS A 199 23.92 11.10 -66.06
C LYS A 199 25.11 10.47 -65.34
N GLU A 200 25.55 9.33 -65.86
CA GLU A 200 26.73 8.60 -65.42
C GLU A 200 28.01 9.34 -65.88
N ASN A 201 29.10 9.20 -65.13
CA ASN A 201 30.42 8.96 -65.72
C ASN A 201 31.45 8.54 -64.66
N GLU A 202 32.27 7.56 -65.04
CA GLU A 202 33.40 7.06 -64.29
C GLU A 202 34.62 8.00 -64.36
N GLY A 203 35.65 7.73 -63.55
CA GLY A 203 37.02 8.17 -63.88
C GLY A 203 37.81 8.88 -62.78
N SER A 204 38.09 8.20 -61.66
CA SER A 204 39.23 8.59 -60.79
C SER A 204 40.28 7.49 -60.79
N THR A 205 41.50 7.82 -61.17
CA THR A 205 42.57 6.87 -61.49
C THR A 205 43.59 6.72 -60.38
N ARG A 206 43.99 5.45 -60.13
CA ARG A 206 45.31 4.99 -59.63
C ARG A 206 45.87 5.60 -58.32
N GLY A 207 45.97 4.76 -57.30
CA GLY A 207 46.75 5.05 -56.07
C GLY A 207 46.88 3.87 -55.10
N SER A 208 47.16 2.66 -55.59
CA SER A 208 47.17 1.43 -54.76
C SER A 208 48.44 1.25 -53.92
N ARG A 209 48.32 0.84 -52.64
CA ARG A 209 48.98 -0.32 -51.97
C ARG A 209 48.93 -0.25 -50.42
N PRO A 210 49.08 -1.38 -49.67
CA PRO A 210 47.94 -1.82 -48.85
C PRO A 210 48.27 -2.09 -47.36
N ALA A 211 47.24 -2.49 -46.61
CA ALA A 211 47.34 -2.95 -45.23
C ALA A 211 48.18 -4.23 -45.07
N LYS A 212 48.86 -4.37 -43.92
CA LYS A 212 49.31 -5.65 -43.35
C LYS A 212 49.52 -5.56 -41.84
N SER A 213 48.66 -6.22 -41.08
CA SER A 213 49.01 -6.91 -39.83
C SER A 213 49.51 -8.34 -40.19
N PRO A 214 49.79 -9.29 -39.27
CA PRO A 214 49.91 -9.22 -37.80
C PRO A 214 51.18 -9.91 -37.23
N ASN A 215 51.52 -9.72 -35.93
CA ASN A 215 51.55 -10.81 -34.93
C ASN A 215 52.07 -10.46 -33.51
N LYS A 216 51.27 -10.92 -32.53
CA LYS A 216 51.58 -11.57 -31.23
C LYS A 216 52.97 -11.38 -30.56
N GLY A 217 52.94 -10.91 -29.30
CA GLY A 217 54.06 -11.00 -28.35
C GLY A 217 53.63 -10.77 -26.88
N LYS A 218 53.34 -11.86 -26.16
CA LYS A 218 53.01 -12.01 -24.71
C LYS A 218 53.17 -10.79 -23.78
N LYS A 219 52.09 -10.45 -23.05
CA LYS A 219 52.18 -9.76 -21.74
C LYS A 219 51.96 -10.77 -20.60
N THR A 220 52.78 -10.67 -19.56
CA THR A 220 52.71 -11.46 -18.34
C THR A 220 51.58 -11.01 -17.42
N LEU A 221 50.88 -11.99 -16.84
CA LEU A 221 49.82 -11.80 -15.84
C LEU A 221 50.43 -11.34 -14.50
N ARG A 222 49.92 -10.23 -13.95
CA ARG A 222 50.01 -9.91 -12.52
C ARG A 222 48.64 -9.42 -12.07
N GLN A 223 47.98 -10.24 -11.24
CA GLN A 223 46.77 -9.82 -10.54
C GLN A 223 47.15 -8.84 -9.44
N SER A 224 46.43 -7.73 -9.34
CA SER A 224 46.34 -6.94 -8.13
C SER A 224 44.88 -6.53 -7.95
N THR A 225 44.31 -6.93 -6.81
CA THR A 225 43.02 -6.48 -6.31
C THR A 225 42.88 -4.96 -6.41
N GLY A 226 41.74 -4.49 -6.94
CA GLY A 226 41.48 -3.08 -7.14
C GLY A 226 39.99 -2.80 -7.20
N GLN A 227 39.54 -1.86 -6.36
CA GLN A 227 38.16 -1.38 -6.30
C GLN A 227 37.65 -0.91 -7.67
N PRO A 228 36.35 -1.05 -7.98
CA PRO A 228 35.79 -0.54 -9.22
C PRO A 228 35.81 1.00 -9.23
N LYS A 229 36.81 1.57 -9.90
CA LYS A 229 36.87 3.00 -10.20
C LYS A 229 35.74 3.36 -11.17
N SER A 230 35.09 4.48 -10.91
CA SER A 230 34.00 5.02 -11.73
C SER A 230 34.44 5.26 -13.19
N THR A 231 33.90 4.45 -14.09
CA THR A 231 33.95 4.72 -15.54
C THR A 231 32.82 5.66 -15.97
N PRO A 232 32.98 6.44 -17.05
CA PRO A 232 31.95 7.38 -17.50
C PRO A 232 30.67 6.66 -17.91
N ILE A 233 29.55 7.40 -17.90
CA ILE A 233 28.21 6.95 -18.31
C ILE A 233 28.29 6.29 -19.68
N LYS A 234 28.29 4.94 -19.70
CA LYS A 234 27.80 4.19 -20.86
C LYS A 234 26.31 4.45 -20.95
N SER A 235 25.78 4.50 -22.17
CA SER A 235 24.33 4.43 -22.39
C SER A 235 23.77 3.21 -21.64
N THR A 236 22.88 3.45 -20.68
CA THR A 236 22.13 2.40 -19.99
C THR A 236 21.54 1.45 -21.04
N THR A 237 21.83 0.16 -20.94
CA THR A 237 21.28 -0.80 -21.91
C THR A 237 19.79 -1.01 -21.66
N HIS A 238 19.09 -1.61 -22.62
CA HIS A 238 17.70 -2.00 -22.41
C HIS A 238 17.59 -2.99 -21.25
N ASP A 239 18.53 -3.94 -21.15
CA ASP A 239 18.58 -4.93 -20.08
C ASP A 239 18.88 -4.31 -18.70
N ASP A 240 19.71 -3.26 -18.65
CA ASP A 240 19.90 -2.46 -17.42
C ASP A 240 18.59 -1.78 -17.01
N LEU A 241 17.80 -1.23 -17.95
CA LEU A 241 16.50 -0.60 -17.67
C LEU A 241 15.48 -1.62 -17.15
N LYS A 242 15.38 -2.82 -17.76
CA LYS A 242 14.55 -3.92 -17.25
C LYS A 242 14.91 -4.25 -15.80
N ARG A 243 16.20 -4.45 -15.54
CA ARG A 243 16.73 -4.77 -14.20
C ARG A 243 16.39 -3.69 -13.18
N PHE A 244 16.47 -2.42 -13.55
CA PHE A 244 16.07 -1.32 -12.66
C PHE A 244 14.55 -1.33 -12.45
N ALA A 245 13.75 -1.54 -13.50
CA ALA A 245 12.28 -1.60 -13.43
C ALA A 245 11.72 -2.83 -12.68
N CYS A 246 12.55 -3.84 -12.39
CA CYS A 246 12.23 -4.92 -11.44
C CYS A 246 12.19 -4.44 -9.98
N THR A 247 12.83 -3.32 -9.64
CA THR A 247 12.68 -2.67 -8.32
C THR A 247 12.13 -1.26 -8.47
N ARG A 248 10.85 -1.06 -8.14
CA ARG A 248 10.14 0.20 -8.39
C ARG A 248 9.18 0.53 -7.26
N GLY A 249 8.56 1.70 -7.32
CA GLY A 249 7.63 2.15 -6.28
C GLY A 249 8.32 2.93 -5.17
N LEU A 250 7.53 3.38 -4.20
CA LEU A 250 7.99 4.26 -3.12
C LEU A 250 9.09 3.62 -2.23
N ARG A 251 9.07 2.29 -2.07
CA ARG A 251 10.10 1.52 -1.34
C ARG A 251 11.43 1.40 -2.07
N SER A 252 11.46 1.57 -3.40
CA SER A 252 12.69 1.49 -4.21
C SER A 252 13.61 2.71 -4.02
N ILE A 253 13.09 3.80 -3.45
CA ILE A 253 13.82 5.05 -3.28
C ILE A 253 14.95 4.87 -2.29
N ALA A 254 16.19 5.00 -2.78
CA ALA A 254 17.39 4.79 -1.95
C ALA A 254 17.46 5.73 -0.75
N TYR A 255 16.99 6.98 -0.87
CA TYR A 255 16.99 8.00 0.18
C TYR A 255 15.64 8.73 0.28
N LEU A 256 14.82 8.35 1.27
CA LEU A 256 13.58 9.02 1.66
C LEU A 256 13.85 9.87 2.91
N ILE A 257 13.80 11.20 2.78
CA ILE A 257 14.16 12.13 3.86
C ILE A 257 12.89 12.70 4.50
N LEU A 258 12.77 12.47 5.82
CA LEU A 258 11.69 12.83 6.72
C LEU A 258 12.21 13.62 7.93
N SER A 259 13.32 14.36 7.78
CA SER A 259 13.88 15.24 8.81
C SER A 259 13.02 16.49 9.01
N ASP A 260 12.93 17.00 10.23
CA ASP A 260 12.14 18.18 10.62
C ASP A 260 10.68 18.17 10.12
N VAL A 261 10.07 16.98 10.03
CA VAL A 261 8.64 16.85 9.71
C VAL A 261 7.85 16.80 11.01
N TYR A 262 6.76 17.55 11.08
CA TYR A 262 5.89 17.50 12.26
C TYR A 262 5.21 16.12 12.32
N MET A 263 5.58 15.29 13.31
CA MET A 263 5.00 13.98 13.56
C MET A 263 4.67 13.82 15.04
N ALA A 264 3.51 13.24 15.32
CA ALA A 264 3.04 12.93 16.68
C ALA A 264 3.43 11.48 17.07
N LYS A 265 3.09 11.06 18.30
CA LYS A 265 3.44 9.71 18.80
C LYS A 265 2.79 8.62 17.95
N SER A 266 1.54 8.81 17.50
CA SER A 266 0.88 7.95 16.51
C SER A 266 1.73 7.78 15.23
N GLY A 267 2.19 8.89 14.67
CA GLY A 267 3.09 8.94 13.51
C GLY A 267 4.38 8.14 13.71
N THR A 268 4.95 8.12 14.91
CA THR A 268 6.13 7.30 15.21
C THR A 268 5.85 5.79 15.22
N VAL A 269 4.65 5.35 15.62
CA VAL A 269 4.25 3.93 15.53
C VAL A 269 4.21 3.46 14.07
N HIS A 270 3.73 4.34 13.18
CA HIS A 270 3.68 4.09 11.75
C HIS A 270 5.08 4.14 11.10
N LEU A 271 5.90 5.13 11.44
CA LEU A 271 7.28 5.24 10.95
C LEU A 271 8.16 4.05 11.39
N ALA A 272 8.02 3.58 12.63
CA ALA A 272 8.74 2.38 13.11
C ALA A 272 8.42 1.12 12.28
N SER A 273 7.21 1.03 11.73
CA SER A 273 6.83 -0.07 10.82
C SER A 273 7.45 0.09 9.44
N MET A 274 7.61 1.31 8.94
CA MET A 274 8.36 1.56 7.70
C MET A 274 9.85 1.21 7.88
N LEU A 275 10.45 1.62 9.00
CA LEU A 275 11.85 1.35 9.34
C LEU A 275 12.15 -0.15 9.46
N SER A 276 11.23 -0.96 10.02
CA SER A 276 11.42 -2.40 10.18
C SER A 276 11.26 -3.22 8.88
N MET A 277 10.80 -2.59 7.80
CA MET A 277 10.59 -3.21 6.48
C MET A 277 11.56 -2.72 5.40
N GLN A 278 12.32 -1.66 5.65
CA GLN A 278 13.07 -0.98 4.60
C GLN A 278 14.43 -1.63 4.33
N ARG A 279 14.79 -1.79 3.05
CA ARG A 279 16.13 -2.22 2.64
C ARG A 279 17.16 -1.12 2.90
N THR A 280 18.42 -1.51 3.10
CA THR A 280 19.52 -0.53 3.23
C THR A 280 19.67 0.29 1.94
N SER A 281 20.18 1.52 2.05
CA SER A 281 20.41 2.36 0.86
C SER A 281 21.36 1.68 -0.14
N GLU A 282 22.35 0.92 0.35
CA GLU A 282 23.28 0.14 -0.47
C GLU A 282 22.60 -0.98 -1.26
N GLN A 283 21.67 -1.72 -0.65
CA GLN A 283 20.89 -2.75 -1.36
C GLN A 283 20.03 -2.14 -2.48
N LEU A 284 19.40 -0.98 -2.23
CA LEU A 284 18.56 -0.30 -3.24
C LEU A 284 19.40 0.31 -4.37
N LEU A 285 20.56 0.89 -4.05
CA LEU A 285 21.48 1.46 -5.06
C LEU A 285 22.05 0.42 -6.03
N LYS A 286 22.05 -0.88 -5.70
CA LYS A 286 22.42 -1.96 -6.64
C LYS A 286 21.49 -2.04 -7.86
N PHE A 287 20.27 -1.52 -7.75
CA PHE A 287 19.25 -1.50 -8.81
C PHE A 287 18.99 -0.10 -9.37
N LEU A 288 19.90 0.85 -9.14
CA LEU A 288 19.83 2.19 -9.69
C LEU A 288 21.13 2.49 -10.45
N PRO A 289 21.10 3.26 -11.55
CA PRO A 289 22.30 3.54 -12.32
C PRO A 289 23.33 4.32 -11.51
N GLY A 290 24.62 4.00 -11.67
CA GLY A 290 25.71 4.79 -11.10
C GLY A 290 25.65 6.27 -11.51
N GLY A 291 26.16 7.18 -10.67
CA GLY A 291 26.07 8.61 -10.96
C GLY A 291 26.84 9.50 -10.00
N LYS A 292 26.55 10.80 -10.07
CA LYS A 292 27.09 11.82 -9.16
C LYS A 292 26.70 11.49 -7.70
N SER A 293 27.54 11.89 -6.75
CA SER A 293 27.18 11.88 -5.32
C SER A 293 26.00 12.82 -5.07
N LEU A 294 25.01 12.33 -4.32
CA LEU A 294 23.81 13.10 -3.94
C LEU A 294 24.12 14.07 -2.81
N THR A 295 23.37 15.16 -2.72
CA THR A 295 23.40 16.02 -1.52
C THR A 295 22.47 15.43 -0.46
N LEU A 296 23.06 14.78 0.53
CA LEU A 296 22.38 14.10 1.63
C LEU A 296 22.66 14.80 2.98
N PRO A 297 21.74 14.72 3.95
CA PRO A 297 22.01 15.11 5.34
C PRO A 297 23.19 14.33 5.95
N GLU A 298 23.90 14.92 6.90
CA GLU A 298 25.03 14.26 7.59
C GLU A 298 24.60 12.97 8.31
N THR A 299 23.33 12.88 8.73
CA THR A 299 22.69 11.75 9.39
C THR A 299 22.45 10.53 8.48
N ALA A 300 22.73 10.62 7.18
CA ALA A 300 22.39 9.63 6.15
C ALA A 300 23.26 8.35 6.13
N HIS A 301 23.94 7.99 7.23
CA HIS A 301 24.94 6.91 7.32
C HIS A 301 24.41 5.53 6.86
N CYS A 302 24.51 5.24 5.55
CA CYS A 302 23.96 4.05 4.87
C CYS A 302 22.43 3.85 5.01
N LYS A 303 21.73 4.78 5.66
CA LYS A 303 20.30 4.76 5.94
C LYS A 303 19.47 5.14 4.72
N SER A 304 18.38 4.39 4.50
CA SER A 304 17.46 4.68 3.40
C SER A 304 16.32 5.63 3.81
N ILE A 305 15.72 5.43 4.98
CA ILE A 305 14.81 6.42 5.58
C ILE A 305 15.63 7.29 6.54
N ILE A 306 15.68 8.59 6.29
CA ILE A 306 16.45 9.57 7.07
C ILE A 306 15.47 10.44 7.84
N TRP A 307 15.32 10.18 9.14
CA TRP A 307 14.33 10.83 10.01
C TRP A 307 14.96 11.76 11.06
N LEU A 308 16.25 12.05 10.98
CA LEU A 308 16.95 12.97 11.89
C LEU A 308 17.51 14.19 11.14
N PRO A 309 17.49 15.40 11.71
CA PRO A 309 16.89 15.77 13.00
C PRO A 309 15.35 15.72 12.99
N ASN A 310 14.75 15.71 14.19
CA ASN A 310 13.31 15.87 14.42
C ASN A 310 13.10 16.32 15.90
N GLU A 311 13.54 17.54 16.21
CA GLU A 311 13.66 18.05 17.59
C GLU A 311 12.34 18.13 18.38
N ASN A 312 11.19 18.09 17.69
CA ASN A 312 9.86 18.08 18.32
C ASN A 312 9.47 16.71 18.91
N LEU A 313 10.25 15.65 18.65
CA LEU A 313 9.97 14.32 19.17
C LEU A 313 10.35 14.18 20.66
N PRO A 314 9.45 13.67 21.52
CA PRO A 314 9.82 13.26 22.88
C PRO A 314 10.95 12.23 22.86
N GLN A 315 11.91 12.33 23.80
CA GLN A 315 13.08 11.44 23.87
C GLN A 315 12.70 9.95 23.75
N MET A 316 11.62 9.52 24.40
CA MET A 316 11.15 8.14 24.35
C MET A 316 10.74 7.68 22.94
N ALA A 317 10.15 8.58 22.14
CA ALA A 317 9.77 8.30 20.76
C ALA A 317 11.02 8.23 19.85
N SER A 318 12.00 9.10 20.09
CA SER A 318 13.33 9.03 19.44
C SER A 318 14.06 7.72 19.78
N ASP A 319 14.10 7.32 21.05
CA ASP A 319 14.68 6.05 21.52
C ASP A 319 13.99 4.82 20.89
N PHE A 320 12.68 4.90 20.67
CA PHE A 320 11.89 3.86 20.02
C PHE A 320 12.20 3.71 18.53
N LEU A 321 12.26 4.83 17.79
CA LEU A 321 12.65 4.83 16.38
C LEU A 321 14.09 4.35 16.20
N GLY A 322 15.03 4.81 17.05
CA GLY A 322 16.41 4.33 17.06
C GLY A 322 16.54 2.82 17.37
N LYS A 323 15.69 2.27 18.25
CA LYS A 323 15.62 0.81 18.47
C LYS A 323 15.00 0.06 17.29
N ALA A 324 13.98 0.61 16.62
CA ALA A 324 13.39 0.00 15.41
C ALA A 324 14.43 -0.11 14.29
N GLU A 325 15.17 0.98 14.06
CA GLU A 325 16.23 1.09 13.07
C GLU A 325 17.37 0.11 13.36
N ALA A 326 17.89 0.08 14.60
CA ALA A 326 18.95 -0.83 15.01
C ALA A 326 18.57 -2.33 14.94
N ILE A 327 17.27 -2.66 15.05
CA ILE A 327 16.78 -4.04 14.81
C ILE A 327 16.83 -4.38 13.32
N ASN A 328 16.46 -3.43 12.45
CA ASN A 328 16.50 -3.62 10.99
C ASN A 328 17.94 -3.73 10.46
N GLU A 329 18.86 -2.91 10.97
CA GLU A 329 20.30 -3.00 10.65
C GLU A 329 20.88 -4.39 10.96
N ILE A 330 20.58 -4.94 12.16
CA ILE A 330 21.01 -6.30 12.54
C ILE A 330 20.42 -7.35 11.59
N LYS A 331 19.15 -7.20 11.20
CA LYS A 331 18.51 -8.12 10.25
C LYS A 331 19.20 -8.08 8.88
N ALA A 332 19.45 -6.88 8.35
CA ALA A 332 20.10 -6.70 7.05
C ALA A 332 21.53 -7.28 7.00
N HIS A 333 22.25 -7.27 8.13
CA HIS A 333 23.55 -7.95 8.24
C HIS A 333 23.42 -9.48 8.20
N ILE A 334 22.45 -10.07 8.91
CA ILE A 334 22.22 -11.53 8.90
C ILE A 334 21.84 -11.98 7.48
N ASP A 335 20.88 -11.28 6.85
CA ASP A 335 20.42 -11.60 5.49
C ASP A 335 21.56 -11.47 4.46
N SER A 336 22.58 -10.63 4.71
CA SER A 336 23.74 -10.45 3.83
C SER A 336 24.85 -11.48 4.02
N ASP A 337 24.97 -12.11 5.19
CA ASP A 337 26.00 -13.13 5.47
C ASP A 337 25.57 -14.50 4.91
N ASP A 338 24.27 -14.83 4.92
CA ASP A 338 23.73 -16.06 4.32
C ASP A 338 23.83 -16.06 2.77
N GLU A 339 23.77 -14.89 2.10
CA GLU A 339 24.02 -14.80 0.65
C GLU A 339 25.48 -15.16 0.27
N LEU A 340 26.44 -14.99 1.19
CA LEU A 340 27.85 -15.31 0.97
C LEU A 340 28.20 -16.80 1.23
N SER A 341 27.28 -17.60 1.77
CA SER A 341 27.55 -19.01 2.11
C SER A 341 27.28 -20.01 0.99
N ASN A 342 26.61 -19.62 -0.09
CA ASN A 342 26.07 -20.57 -1.09
C ASN A 342 26.95 -20.78 -2.34
N ASP A 343 28.07 -20.08 -2.49
CA ASP A 343 28.98 -20.18 -3.65
C ASP A 343 30.33 -20.83 -3.28
N SER A 344 30.34 -22.12 -2.89
CA SER A 344 31.57 -22.94 -2.88
C SER A 344 31.39 -24.47 -2.90
N ASP A 345 30.26 -24.99 -3.39
CA ASP A 345 30.01 -26.44 -3.46
C ASP A 345 30.65 -27.12 -4.70
N ASP A 346 31.88 -26.74 -5.05
CA ASP A 346 32.68 -27.40 -6.10
C ASP A 346 34.20 -27.35 -5.83
N GLN A 347 34.62 -27.90 -4.67
CA GLN A 347 35.99 -28.37 -4.45
C GLN A 347 36.08 -29.43 -3.33
N ARG A 348 35.52 -30.61 -3.61
CA ARG A 348 35.88 -31.84 -2.89
C ARG A 348 37.33 -32.21 -3.22
N TYR A 349 38.06 -32.78 -2.25
CA TYR A 349 39.51 -33.09 -2.27
C TYR A 349 40.38 -31.79 -2.21
N ASP A 350 40.75 -31.26 -1.04
CA ASP A 350 41.92 -31.73 -0.25
C ASP A 350 41.93 -31.17 1.21
N ALA A 351 40.82 -31.30 1.93
CA ALA A 351 40.72 -30.88 3.33
C ALA A 351 41.34 -31.91 4.32
N ALA A 352 42.67 -32.05 4.32
CA ALA A 352 43.38 -32.97 5.23
C ALA A 352 44.69 -32.45 5.86
N ILE A 353 45.23 -31.29 5.41
CA ILE A 353 46.50 -30.75 5.95
C ILE A 353 46.41 -29.21 6.09
N ALA A 354 45.59 -28.74 7.04
CA ALA A 354 45.58 -27.33 7.47
C ALA A 354 45.00 -27.12 8.88
N GLU A 355 44.95 -28.14 9.73
CA GLU A 355 44.23 -28.10 11.02
C GLU A 355 45.02 -27.43 12.19
N GLU A 356 46.10 -26.69 11.92
CA GLU A 356 47.04 -26.23 12.96
C GLU A 356 47.43 -24.74 12.93
N ILE A 357 46.80 -23.90 12.09
CA ILE A 357 46.95 -22.43 12.16
C ILE A 357 45.60 -21.72 11.97
N ALA A 358 44.68 -21.95 12.91
CA ALA A 358 43.50 -21.12 13.10
C ALA A 358 43.61 -20.35 14.43
N ASP A 359 43.77 -19.03 14.34
CA ASP A 359 43.82 -18.13 15.50
C ASP A 359 42.49 -18.19 16.29
N PRO A 360 42.46 -18.46 17.61
CA PRO A 360 41.22 -18.77 18.33
C PRO A 360 40.23 -17.60 18.51
N SER A 361 40.53 -16.41 17.99
CA SER A 361 39.93 -15.13 18.42
C SER A 361 38.60 -14.74 17.75
N HIS A 362 38.11 -15.49 16.75
CA HIS A 362 36.92 -15.11 15.97
C HIS A 362 35.73 -16.08 16.01
N LYS A 363 35.60 -16.90 17.06
CA LYS A 363 34.28 -17.45 17.45
C LYS A 363 33.54 -16.43 18.31
N ILE A 364 32.92 -15.45 17.65
CA ILE A 364 31.91 -14.59 18.30
C ILE A 364 30.82 -15.51 18.83
N ASP A 365 30.59 -15.45 20.16
CA ASP A 365 29.67 -16.36 20.84
C ASP A 365 28.25 -16.12 20.33
N THR A 366 27.80 -17.02 19.45
CA THR A 366 26.52 -16.94 18.74
C THR A 366 25.34 -17.03 19.72
N ALA A 367 25.55 -17.60 20.91
CA ALA A 367 24.55 -17.59 21.98
C ALA A 367 24.45 -16.20 22.62
N ALA A 368 25.59 -15.57 22.96
CA ALA A 368 25.61 -14.22 23.53
C ALA A 368 25.04 -13.16 22.57
N GLN A 369 25.31 -13.27 21.27
CA GLN A 369 24.72 -12.39 20.25
C GLN A 369 23.19 -12.52 20.18
N ARG A 370 22.66 -13.76 20.22
CA ARG A 370 21.21 -14.02 20.26
C ARG A 370 20.58 -13.53 21.56
N GLU A 371 21.24 -13.68 22.70
CA GLU A 371 20.76 -13.15 23.98
C GLU A 371 20.68 -11.61 23.97
N LEU A 372 21.71 -10.94 23.44
CA LEU A 372 21.72 -9.49 23.26
C LEU A 372 20.60 -9.02 22.31
N GLN A 373 20.36 -9.74 21.22
CA GLN A 373 19.26 -9.45 20.29
C GLN A 373 17.89 -9.64 20.97
N ASN A 374 17.70 -10.71 21.73
CA ASN A 374 16.49 -10.95 22.52
C ASN A 374 16.26 -9.83 23.54
N LYS A 375 17.30 -9.37 24.23
CA LYS A 375 17.21 -8.22 25.15
C LYS A 375 16.78 -6.94 24.41
N LYS A 376 17.39 -6.62 23.26
CA LYS A 376 16.98 -5.49 22.41
C LYS A 376 15.52 -5.58 21.97
N ASN A 377 15.07 -6.77 21.56
CA ASN A 377 13.69 -7.04 21.15
C ASN A 377 12.69 -6.87 22.31
N ILE A 378 13.04 -7.31 23.53
CA ILE A 378 12.22 -7.12 24.74
C ILE A 378 12.11 -5.63 25.10
N GLU A 379 13.20 -4.88 25.03
CA GLU A 379 13.19 -3.43 25.26
C GLU A 379 12.34 -2.70 24.22
N TYR A 380 12.52 -3.03 22.93
CA TYR A 380 11.70 -2.50 21.85
C TYR A 380 10.22 -2.77 22.09
N ALA A 381 9.82 -4.03 22.33
CA ALA A 381 8.42 -4.39 22.60
C ALA A 381 7.81 -3.67 23.83
N ARG A 382 8.62 -3.33 24.85
CA ARG A 382 8.17 -2.50 25.98
C ARG A 382 7.93 -1.05 25.57
N LEU A 383 8.83 -0.46 24.78
CA LEU A 383 8.64 0.90 24.24
C LEU A 383 7.43 0.96 23.28
N THR A 384 7.27 -0.03 22.39
CA THR A 384 6.13 -0.14 21.48
C THR A 384 4.80 -0.06 22.24
N LYS A 385 4.65 -0.83 23.33
CA LYS A 385 3.43 -0.80 24.14
C LYS A 385 3.21 0.54 24.82
N ARG A 386 4.27 1.14 25.38
CA ARG A 386 4.16 2.44 26.05
C ARG A 386 3.77 3.56 25.09
N ILE A 387 4.42 3.67 23.93
CA ILE A 387 4.14 4.71 22.94
C ILE A 387 2.75 4.54 22.33
N ARG A 388 2.29 3.30 22.09
CA ARG A 388 0.90 3.04 21.67
C ARG A 388 -0.12 3.50 22.71
N MET A 389 0.14 3.28 24.00
CA MET A 389 -0.74 3.79 25.07
C MET A 389 -0.70 5.31 25.19
N GLU A 390 0.49 5.92 25.12
CA GLU A 390 0.64 7.38 25.21
C GLU A 390 0.04 8.11 24.00
N ALA A 391 0.19 7.58 22.78
CA ALA A 391 -0.47 8.14 21.60
C ALA A 391 -2.00 8.13 21.74
N LEU A 392 -2.58 7.05 22.26
CA LEU A 392 -4.01 6.96 22.53
C LEU A 392 -4.48 7.86 23.69
N HIS A 393 -3.60 8.19 24.63
CA HIS A 393 -3.89 9.13 25.72
C HIS A 393 -3.86 10.59 25.24
N ASP A 394 -2.82 10.97 24.48
CA ASP A 394 -2.57 12.37 24.10
C ASP A 394 -3.32 12.80 22.82
N GLU A 395 -3.47 11.88 21.85
CA GLU A 395 -4.03 12.16 20.51
C GLU A 395 -5.39 11.48 20.29
N GLY A 396 -5.68 10.41 21.05
CA GLY A 396 -6.87 9.58 20.86
C GLY A 396 -6.80 8.71 19.60
N VAL A 397 -7.94 8.53 18.92
CA VAL A 397 -8.08 7.63 17.76
C VAL A 397 -8.54 8.33 16.47
N ARG A 398 -8.89 9.61 16.53
CA ARG A 398 -9.58 10.29 15.41
C ARG A 398 -8.67 10.56 14.20
N ASP A 399 -7.40 10.80 14.47
CA ASP A 399 -6.38 11.13 13.46
C ASP A 399 -5.76 9.89 12.80
N THR A 400 -6.14 8.68 13.21
CA THR A 400 -5.61 7.44 12.67
C THR A 400 -6.73 6.60 12.06
N ASP A 401 -6.83 6.61 10.73
CA ASP A 401 -7.81 5.87 9.93
C ASP A 401 -7.85 4.39 10.32
N LEU A 402 -6.69 3.75 10.52
CA LEU A 402 -6.61 2.35 10.94
C LEU A 402 -7.33 2.09 12.27
N TRP A 403 -7.08 2.92 13.27
CA TRP A 403 -7.58 2.73 14.63
C TRP A 403 -9.08 3.00 14.71
N ILE A 404 -9.55 4.12 14.13
CA ILE A 404 -10.98 4.45 14.11
C ILE A 404 -11.79 3.44 13.29
N THR A 405 -11.23 2.94 12.18
CA THR A 405 -11.92 1.97 11.31
C THR A 405 -11.99 0.59 11.96
N ALA A 406 -10.95 0.15 12.67
CA ALA A 406 -10.99 -1.08 13.47
C ALA A 406 -12.09 -1.04 14.55
N LEU A 407 -12.20 0.08 15.28
CA LEU A 407 -13.22 0.26 16.32
C LEU A 407 -14.64 0.36 15.73
N ARG A 408 -14.82 1.08 14.61
CA ARG A 408 -16.10 1.13 13.87
C ARG A 408 -16.52 -0.25 13.39
N MET A 409 -15.59 -1.00 12.78
CA MET A 409 -15.84 -2.36 12.30
C MET A 409 -16.21 -3.31 13.44
N MET A 410 -15.54 -3.21 14.60
CA MET A 410 -15.86 -3.98 15.80
C MET A 410 -17.28 -3.67 16.29
N ASN A 411 -17.64 -2.38 16.42
CA ASN A 411 -18.95 -1.96 16.90
C ASN A 411 -20.08 -2.43 15.98
N VAL A 412 -19.95 -2.22 14.67
CA VAL A 412 -20.94 -2.70 13.68
C VAL A 412 -21.04 -4.22 13.68
N SER A 413 -19.91 -4.93 13.75
CA SER A 413 -19.89 -6.40 13.87
C SER A 413 -20.64 -6.88 15.12
N ARG A 414 -20.43 -6.23 16.27
CA ARG A 414 -21.12 -6.60 17.51
C ARG A 414 -22.62 -6.26 17.47
N ILE A 415 -23.02 -5.12 16.92
CA ILE A 415 -24.44 -4.76 16.78
C ILE A 415 -25.19 -5.76 15.86
N ILE A 416 -24.60 -6.09 14.71
CA ILE A 416 -25.28 -6.91 13.69
C ILE A 416 -25.17 -8.41 13.99
N LEU A 417 -24.00 -8.91 14.40
CA LEU A 417 -23.72 -10.35 14.44
C LEU A 417 -23.89 -10.97 15.83
N TRP A 418 -23.99 -10.16 16.89
CA TRP A 418 -24.12 -10.69 18.25
C TRP A 418 -25.47 -11.39 18.45
N LYS A 419 -25.42 -12.68 18.75
CA LYS A 419 -26.59 -13.47 19.10
C LYS A 419 -26.86 -13.37 20.60
N SER A 420 -27.67 -12.39 21.00
CA SER A 420 -28.28 -12.42 22.33
C SER A 420 -29.05 -13.74 22.48
N LYS A 421 -28.83 -14.44 23.60
CA LYS A 421 -29.51 -15.72 23.89
C LYS A 421 -31.02 -15.55 24.16
N ASN A 422 -31.53 -14.31 24.19
CA ASN A 422 -32.87 -13.98 24.64
C ASN A 422 -33.91 -13.83 23.51
N CYS A 423 -33.54 -13.95 22.23
CA CYS A 423 -34.52 -14.10 21.14
C CYS A 423 -34.92 -15.56 20.93
N ARG A 424 -35.56 -16.16 21.94
CA ARG A 424 -36.38 -17.37 21.81
C ARG A 424 -37.86 -16.97 21.86
N VAL A 425 -38.34 -16.37 20.78
CA VAL A 425 -39.77 -16.17 20.55
C VAL A 425 -40.29 -17.37 19.74
N GLY A 426 -41.30 -18.05 20.26
CA GLY A 426 -42.05 -19.11 19.55
C GLY A 426 -41.51 -20.54 19.68
N ALA A 427 -42.02 -21.28 20.67
CA ALA A 427 -42.07 -22.75 20.65
C ALA A 427 -43.16 -23.29 21.61
N LEU A 428 -44.41 -23.31 21.11
CA LEU A 428 -45.62 -23.98 21.60
C LEU A 428 -46.00 -23.90 23.10
N GLU A 429 -47.18 -23.31 23.31
CA GLU A 429 -48.12 -23.70 24.35
C GLU A 429 -48.54 -25.17 24.20
N LYS A 430 -48.63 -25.90 25.31
CA LYS A 430 -49.70 -26.88 25.57
C LYS A 430 -50.07 -26.87 27.06
N GLU A 431 -51.37 -26.86 27.29
CA GLU A 431 -52.13 -27.00 28.55
C GLU A 431 -51.76 -28.29 29.32
N GLN A 432 -52.08 -28.52 30.60
CA GLN A 432 -52.65 -27.74 31.73
C GLN A 432 -52.35 -28.59 33.01
N ASP A 433 -52.14 -27.97 34.18
CA ASP A 433 -53.01 -28.18 35.37
C ASP A 433 -52.51 -27.52 36.68
N GLN A 434 -53.39 -26.67 37.22
CA GLN A 434 -53.68 -26.28 38.61
C GLN A 434 -52.70 -26.68 39.76
N GLN A 435 -52.17 -25.68 40.49
CA GLN A 435 -52.76 -25.25 41.79
C GLN A 435 -52.15 -23.95 42.35
N GLU A 436 -52.89 -23.34 43.29
CA GLU A 436 -52.63 -22.07 44.01
C GLU A 436 -51.43 -22.20 45.01
N ASP A 437 -50.83 -21.18 45.64
CA ASP A 437 -51.25 -19.80 45.90
C ASP A 437 -50.07 -18.85 46.30
N GLU A 438 -50.36 -17.55 46.37
CA GLU A 438 -49.76 -16.47 47.19
C GLU A 438 -48.35 -15.80 46.93
N ASN A 439 -48.43 -14.46 46.86
CA ASN A 439 -47.50 -13.39 47.32
C ASN A 439 -46.35 -12.81 46.43
N LYS A 440 -46.75 -11.79 45.64
CA LYS A 440 -46.17 -10.42 45.48
C LYS A 440 -44.70 -10.14 45.85
N ASP A 441 -43.92 -9.68 44.86
CA ASP A 441 -43.62 -8.24 44.60
C ASP A 441 -42.53 -8.11 43.49
N GLU A 442 -42.73 -7.27 42.45
CA GLU A 442 -41.68 -6.43 41.83
C GLU A 442 -42.19 -5.53 40.68
N HIS A 443 -41.35 -4.60 40.22
CA HIS A 443 -41.71 -3.38 39.49
C HIS A 443 -41.95 -3.49 37.97
N ASN A 444 -42.70 -2.50 37.47
CA ASN A 444 -43.08 -2.28 36.08
C ASN A 444 -41.92 -2.32 35.07
N SER A 445 -42.13 -3.09 34.00
CA SER A 445 -41.41 -2.94 32.73
C SER A 445 -41.77 -1.62 32.05
N SER A 446 -40.76 -0.93 31.50
CA SER A 446 -40.96 0.06 30.44
C SER A 446 -40.12 -0.32 29.23
N THR A 447 -40.81 -0.61 28.14
CA THR A 447 -40.22 -1.09 26.88
C THR A 447 -39.68 0.09 26.08
N VAL A 448 -38.36 0.18 25.91
CA VAL A 448 -37.75 1.21 25.04
C VAL A 448 -37.79 0.75 23.59
N HIS A 449 -38.45 1.54 22.74
CA HIS A 449 -38.61 1.30 21.32
C HIS A 449 -37.33 1.57 20.53
N ILE A 450 -37.16 0.92 19.37
CA ILE A 450 -35.91 0.92 18.59
C ILE A 450 -35.64 2.28 17.92
N GLU A 451 -36.67 3.11 17.73
CA GLU A 451 -36.55 4.48 17.22
C GLU A 451 -35.72 5.42 18.12
N ASP A 452 -35.63 5.17 19.43
CA ASP A 452 -35.00 6.08 20.42
C ASP A 452 -33.46 6.04 20.42
N VAL A 453 -32.86 5.04 19.76
CA VAL A 453 -31.40 4.92 19.60
C VAL A 453 -30.89 5.76 18.43
N THR A 454 -31.68 5.92 17.38
CA THR A 454 -31.35 6.75 16.21
C THR A 454 -31.28 8.24 16.55
N GLN A 455 -32.20 8.75 17.37
CA GLN A 455 -32.23 10.16 17.76
C GLN A 455 -30.97 10.61 18.53
N ARG A 456 -30.47 9.75 19.44
CA ARG A 456 -29.27 10.02 20.25
C ARG A 456 -27.96 10.07 19.47
N VAL A 457 -27.92 9.61 18.21
CA VAL A 457 -26.74 9.72 17.34
C VAL A 457 -26.69 11.09 16.66
N GLU A 458 -27.83 11.74 16.45
CA GLU A 458 -27.92 13.08 15.86
C GLU A 458 -27.70 14.19 16.92
N ASP A 459 -28.20 14.01 18.14
CA ASP A 459 -28.07 15.00 19.23
C ASP A 459 -26.61 15.28 19.68
N ILE A 460 -25.67 14.35 19.44
CA ILE A 460 -24.24 14.55 19.76
C ILE A 460 -23.54 15.50 18.75
N VAL A 461 -24.17 15.79 17.61
CA VAL A 461 -23.60 16.62 16.53
C VAL A 461 -23.94 18.11 16.69
N ILE A 462 -24.89 18.47 17.56
CA ILE A 462 -25.39 19.85 17.71
C ILE A 462 -25.32 20.32 19.17
N THR A 463 -24.12 20.53 19.72
CA THR A 463 -23.95 21.30 20.96
C THR A 463 -22.62 22.05 21.02
N GLU A 464 -22.50 23.15 20.26
CA GLU A 464 -21.72 24.35 20.65
C GLU A 464 -21.87 25.50 19.63
N HIS A 465 -22.98 26.26 19.68
CA HIS A 465 -23.01 27.66 19.21
C HIS A 465 -24.10 28.47 19.93
N SER A 466 -23.89 29.79 20.02
CA SER A 466 -24.53 30.67 21.01
C SER A 466 -25.63 31.57 20.45
N SER A 467 -26.67 31.79 21.27
CA SER A 467 -27.48 33.03 21.44
C SER A 467 -28.41 33.58 20.33
N PHE A 468 -29.73 33.38 20.55
CA PHE A 468 -30.91 34.28 20.32
C PHE A 468 -31.25 34.84 18.90
N PRO A 469 -32.53 35.25 18.64
CA PRO A 469 -33.81 34.61 18.96
C PRO A 469 -34.74 34.45 17.72
N GLU A 470 -35.82 33.67 17.86
CA GLU A 470 -36.75 33.26 16.81
C GLU A 470 -37.99 34.19 16.64
N PRO A 471 -38.56 34.33 15.43
CA PRO A 471 -39.94 34.76 15.20
C PRO A 471 -40.86 33.62 14.65
N SER A 472 -42.01 33.44 15.30
CA SER A 472 -42.96 32.34 15.09
C SER A 472 -43.82 32.42 13.82
N PHE A 473 -44.09 31.27 13.18
CA PHE A 473 -45.23 31.07 12.26
C PHE A 473 -45.87 29.66 12.46
N PRO A 474 -47.19 29.49 12.21
CA PRO A 474 -47.93 28.26 12.54
C PRO A 474 -47.71 27.11 11.53
N PRO A 475 -48.02 25.85 11.91
CA PRO A 475 -47.72 24.67 11.10
C PRO A 475 -48.64 24.53 9.87
N ILE A 476 -48.06 24.04 8.77
CA ILE A 476 -48.76 23.58 7.57
C ILE A 476 -48.80 22.05 7.61
N GLU A 477 -49.99 21.45 7.51
CA GLU A 477 -50.14 20.01 7.32
C GLU A 477 -49.65 19.58 5.93
N PHE A 478 -48.67 18.67 5.89
CA PHE A 478 -48.29 17.97 4.65
C PHE A 478 -48.94 16.59 4.61
N GLN A 479 -49.93 16.41 3.74
CA GLN A 479 -50.45 15.10 3.39
C GLN A 479 -49.45 14.40 2.46
N VAL A 480 -48.87 13.28 2.90
CA VAL A 480 -48.00 12.45 2.08
C VAL A 480 -48.86 11.53 1.21
N THR A 481 -48.90 11.81 -0.09
CA THR A 481 -49.45 10.87 -1.09
C THR A 481 -48.30 10.02 -1.63
N GLU A 482 -48.45 8.69 -1.67
CA GLU A 482 -47.41 7.80 -2.21
C GLU A 482 -47.11 8.11 -3.70
N PRO A 483 -45.84 8.11 -4.12
CA PRO A 483 -45.48 8.26 -5.52
C PRO A 483 -45.73 6.96 -6.31
N ALA A 484 -46.21 7.10 -7.55
CA ALA A 484 -46.44 5.97 -8.45
C ALA A 484 -45.15 5.18 -8.77
N PRO A 485 -45.23 3.86 -9.01
CA PRO A 485 -44.06 2.99 -9.16
C PRO A 485 -43.19 3.35 -10.37
N ILE A 486 -41.90 3.54 -10.12
CA ILE A 486 -40.90 3.88 -11.14
C ILE A 486 -40.06 2.64 -11.46
N GLY A 487 -40.11 2.20 -12.72
CA GLY A 487 -39.17 1.22 -13.29
C GLY A 487 -39.78 -0.16 -13.62
N PRO A 488 -39.20 -0.89 -14.59
CA PRO A 488 -39.77 -2.16 -15.09
C PRO A 488 -39.66 -3.32 -14.09
N PHE A 489 -38.82 -3.21 -13.07
CA PHE A 489 -38.59 -4.26 -12.06
C PHE A 489 -39.24 -3.95 -10.71
N HIS A 490 -40.28 -3.09 -10.68
CA HIS A 490 -41.02 -2.84 -9.45
C HIS A 490 -41.92 -4.05 -9.09
N PRO A 491 -42.00 -4.49 -7.81
CA PRO A 491 -42.81 -5.63 -7.34
C PRO A 491 -44.35 -5.46 -7.42
N GLY A 492 -44.86 -4.94 -8.54
CA GLY A 492 -46.27 -4.72 -8.82
C GLY A 492 -46.54 -4.40 -10.29
N THR A 493 -45.64 -4.80 -11.19
CA THR A 493 -45.80 -4.68 -12.64
C THR A 493 -46.00 -6.06 -13.25
N ASP A 494 -46.84 -6.16 -14.29
CA ASP A 494 -47.21 -7.43 -14.95
C ASP A 494 -46.00 -8.22 -15.55
N LYS A 495 -44.81 -7.61 -15.59
CA LYS A 495 -43.57 -8.22 -16.09
C LYS A 495 -42.63 -8.70 -14.99
N PHE A 496 -42.86 -8.32 -13.74
CA PHE A 496 -41.99 -8.71 -12.63
C PHE A 496 -42.00 -10.23 -12.41
N GLU A 497 -43.16 -10.88 -12.54
CA GLU A 497 -43.30 -12.33 -12.36
C GLU A 497 -42.63 -13.14 -13.48
N SER A 498 -42.60 -12.61 -14.72
CA SER A 498 -41.89 -13.26 -15.84
C SER A 498 -40.38 -13.18 -15.72
N ASP A 499 -39.85 -12.10 -15.13
CA ASP A 499 -38.42 -11.86 -15.02
C ASP A 499 -37.79 -12.54 -13.77
N PHE A 500 -38.60 -12.85 -12.73
CA PHE A 500 -38.13 -13.44 -11.47
C PHE A 500 -38.91 -14.69 -10.99
N PRO A 501 -38.98 -15.77 -11.80
CA PRO A 501 -39.80 -16.96 -11.50
C PRO A 501 -39.42 -17.76 -10.24
N MET A 502 -38.28 -17.47 -9.60
CA MET A 502 -37.88 -18.12 -8.33
C MET A 502 -38.49 -17.49 -7.07
N LEU A 503 -39.25 -16.40 -7.19
CA LEU A 503 -39.81 -15.67 -6.03
C LEU A 503 -41.26 -16.04 -5.70
N GLN A 504 -41.88 -17.02 -6.36
CA GLN A 504 -43.27 -17.38 -6.09
C GLN A 504 -43.42 -18.11 -4.74
N PRO A 505 -44.28 -17.65 -3.82
CA PRO A 505 -44.63 -18.38 -2.62
C PRO A 505 -45.51 -19.58 -2.99
N SER A 506 -45.10 -20.78 -2.57
CA SER A 506 -45.88 -22.01 -2.80
C SER A 506 -47.11 -22.05 -1.90
N THR A 507 -48.25 -21.56 -2.39
CA THR A 507 -49.54 -21.67 -1.72
C THR A 507 -49.96 -23.14 -1.62
N ILE A 508 -50.32 -23.55 -0.41
CA ILE A 508 -50.87 -24.87 -0.09
C ILE A 508 -52.31 -24.94 -0.63
N ASP A 509 -52.65 -26.01 -1.34
CA ASP A 509 -54.05 -26.46 -1.37
C ASP A 509 -54.21 -27.98 -1.56
N ASN A 510 -55.36 -28.49 -1.14
CA ASN A 510 -55.58 -29.90 -0.78
C ASN A 510 -56.18 -30.73 -1.92
N ILE A 511 -55.76 -32.01 -2.05
CA ILE A 511 -56.56 -33.08 -2.69
C ILE A 511 -56.43 -34.38 -1.87
N GLU A 512 -57.53 -35.10 -1.75
CA GLU A 512 -57.77 -36.24 -0.86
C GLU A 512 -57.25 -37.62 -1.38
N THR A 513 -57.12 -38.54 -0.41
CA THR A 513 -57.25 -40.02 -0.42
C THR A 513 -58.15 -40.65 -1.53
N GLU A 514 -58.07 -41.93 -1.95
CA GLU A 514 -57.55 -43.17 -1.33
C GLU A 514 -57.43 -44.43 -2.29
N ILE A 515 -56.66 -45.46 -1.86
CA ILE A 515 -56.64 -46.95 -2.18
C ILE A 515 -56.73 -47.54 -3.63
N THR A 516 -55.68 -48.27 -4.05
CA THR A 516 -55.62 -49.74 -4.42
C THR A 516 -54.32 -50.06 -5.20
N GLY A 517 -53.61 -51.19 -5.05
CA GLY A 517 -53.64 -52.27 -4.05
C GLY A 517 -53.10 -53.62 -4.60
N ARG A 518 -51.96 -54.12 -4.05
CA ARG A 518 -51.36 -55.49 -4.24
C ARG A 518 -50.77 -55.81 -5.64
N ASP A 519 -49.78 -56.68 -5.82
CA ASP A 519 -48.96 -57.59 -4.95
C ASP A 519 -47.63 -57.91 -5.70
N ALA A 520 -46.53 -58.47 -5.17
CA ALA A 520 -46.13 -58.95 -3.83
C ALA A 520 -44.57 -59.03 -3.72
N GLU A 521 -44.04 -59.53 -2.60
CA GLU A 521 -42.63 -59.89 -2.27
C GLU A 521 -42.61 -61.38 -1.76
N PRO A 522 -41.53 -62.00 -1.22
CA PRO A 522 -40.06 -61.76 -1.24
C PRO A 522 -39.20 -63.07 -1.45
N VAL A 523 -37.89 -63.03 -1.07
CA VAL A 523 -37.07 -64.11 -0.40
C VAL A 523 -35.89 -64.77 -1.16
N VAL A 524 -34.67 -64.34 -0.76
CA VAL A 524 -33.41 -65.10 -0.49
C VAL A 524 -32.43 -65.50 -1.61
N ALA A 525 -31.14 -65.33 -1.25
CA ALA A 525 -29.92 -65.58 -2.01
C ALA A 525 -29.37 -67.01 -1.87
N THR A 526 -28.49 -67.42 -2.81
CA THR A 526 -27.28 -68.21 -2.47
C THR A 526 -26.20 -68.21 -3.57
N THR A 527 -24.99 -67.75 -3.21
CA THR A 527 -23.65 -68.36 -3.48
C THR A 527 -23.16 -68.79 -4.88
N ASN A 528 -21.96 -68.27 -5.22
CA ASN A 528 -20.73 -69.00 -5.64
C ASN A 528 -20.12 -68.86 -7.07
N ASP A 529 -18.90 -68.30 -7.04
CA ASP A 529 -17.63 -68.78 -7.63
C ASP A 529 -17.14 -68.42 -9.07
N LEU A 530 -15.81 -68.21 -9.10
CA LEU A 530 -14.95 -67.77 -10.20
C LEU A 530 -14.45 -68.94 -11.09
N PRO A 531 -13.75 -68.65 -12.21
CA PRO A 531 -12.26 -68.71 -12.19
C PRO A 531 -11.64 -67.45 -12.84
N SER A 532 -10.63 -66.78 -12.25
CA SER A 532 -9.25 -67.19 -11.93
C SER A 532 -8.26 -67.09 -13.10
N SER A 533 -7.24 -66.23 -12.94
CA SER A 533 -5.89 -66.40 -13.49
C SER A 533 -4.92 -65.50 -12.71
N GLN A 534 -3.88 -66.10 -12.11
CA GLN A 534 -2.89 -65.43 -11.27
C GLN A 534 -1.58 -65.17 -12.04
N THR A 535 -0.84 -64.15 -11.64
CA THR A 535 0.59 -64.31 -11.26
C THR A 535 1.01 -63.16 -10.35
N SER A 536 1.85 -63.45 -9.37
CA SER A 536 2.24 -62.52 -8.31
C SER A 536 3.76 -62.48 -8.15
N ILE A 537 4.34 -61.28 -7.98
CA ILE A 537 5.64 -61.09 -7.34
C ILE A 537 5.54 -59.86 -6.42
N GLN A 538 5.85 -60.05 -5.13
CA GLN A 538 5.93 -58.97 -4.15
C GLN A 538 7.33 -58.34 -4.17
N GLY A 539 7.40 -57.01 -4.13
CA GLY A 539 8.62 -56.25 -3.85
C GLY A 539 8.33 -55.16 -2.80
N LYS A 540 8.94 -55.25 -1.62
CA LYS A 540 8.78 -54.24 -0.55
C LYS A 540 9.52 -52.96 -0.92
N GLY A 541 8.80 -51.84 -1.02
CA GLY A 541 9.37 -50.49 -1.15
C GLY A 541 8.63 -49.49 -0.26
N ASN A 542 9.26 -49.05 0.82
CA ASN A 542 8.71 -48.02 1.71
C ASN A 542 8.88 -46.64 1.05
N ILE A 543 7.78 -46.01 0.62
CA ILE A 543 7.77 -44.59 0.25
C ILE A 543 7.08 -43.80 1.36
N ARG A 544 7.85 -42.93 2.03
CA ARG A 544 7.32 -41.98 3.02
C ARG A 544 6.49 -40.91 2.30
N SER A 545 5.17 -40.92 2.52
CA SER A 545 4.30 -39.83 2.05
C SER A 545 4.47 -38.60 2.94
N VAL A 546 5.03 -37.54 2.36
CA VAL A 546 5.20 -36.23 3.00
C VAL A 546 3.81 -35.66 3.34
N HIS A 547 3.58 -35.38 4.61
CA HIS A 547 2.35 -34.74 5.08
C HIS A 547 2.39 -33.24 4.75
N GLY A 548 1.90 -32.86 3.57
CA GLY A 548 1.42 -31.50 3.36
C GLY A 548 0.19 -31.25 4.26
N PRO A 549 0.00 -30.03 4.80
CA PRO A 549 -1.17 -29.73 5.62
C PRO A 549 -2.43 -29.85 4.78
N ARG A 550 -3.26 -30.86 5.07
CA ARG A 550 -4.61 -30.93 4.53
C ARG A 550 -5.37 -29.68 4.99
N VAL A 551 -5.64 -28.77 4.07
CA VAL A 551 -6.66 -27.74 4.25
C VAL A 551 -7.98 -28.48 4.48
N THR A 552 -8.38 -28.57 5.75
CA THR A 552 -9.75 -28.96 6.10
C THR A 552 -10.66 -27.91 5.49
N ARG A 553 -11.38 -28.28 4.41
CA ARG A 553 -12.55 -27.52 3.96
C ARG A 553 -13.44 -27.32 5.19
N LYS A 554 -13.46 -26.10 5.73
CA LYS A 554 -14.48 -25.73 6.71
C LYS A 554 -15.83 -25.95 6.05
N GLU A 555 -16.70 -26.69 6.71
CA GLU A 555 -18.12 -26.69 6.39
C GLU A 555 -18.63 -25.25 6.40
N ASN A 556 -19.63 -24.96 5.56
CA ASN A 556 -20.12 -23.60 5.36
C ASN A 556 -20.64 -23.01 6.67
N GLU A 557 -19.79 -22.24 7.35
CA GLU A 557 -20.10 -21.57 8.62
C GLU A 557 -21.19 -20.53 8.32
N THR A 558 -22.45 -20.90 8.57
CA THR A 558 -23.62 -20.03 8.39
C THR A 558 -23.77 -19.12 9.59
N TRP A 559 -23.61 -17.82 9.35
CA TRP A 559 -23.71 -16.78 10.37
C TRP A 559 -25.16 -16.26 10.43
N ARG A 560 -25.40 -15.15 11.14
CA ARG A 560 -26.75 -14.59 11.32
C ARG A 560 -27.42 -14.37 9.95
N PHE A 561 -28.74 -14.57 9.89
CA PHE A 561 -29.53 -14.45 8.65
C PHE A 561 -29.13 -15.40 7.51
N GLY A 562 -28.41 -16.50 7.80
CA GLY A 562 -28.10 -17.56 6.83
C GLY A 562 -26.94 -17.27 5.87
N PHE A 563 -26.42 -16.05 5.85
CA PHE A 563 -25.24 -15.70 5.05
C PHE A 563 -23.96 -16.33 5.60
N THR A 564 -22.99 -16.56 4.72
CA THR A 564 -21.65 -17.03 5.11
C THR A 564 -20.83 -15.91 5.74
N PHE A 565 -19.77 -16.29 6.47
CA PHE A 565 -18.80 -15.35 7.04
C PHE A 565 -18.27 -14.32 6.03
N GLU A 566 -17.90 -14.76 4.82
CA GLU A 566 -17.33 -13.88 3.79
C GLU A 566 -18.34 -12.85 3.25
N ILE A 567 -19.62 -13.20 3.19
CA ILE A 567 -20.67 -12.24 2.80
C ILE A 567 -20.79 -11.18 3.90
N TRP A 568 -20.87 -11.58 5.17
CA TRP A 568 -20.92 -10.63 6.29
C TRP A 568 -19.68 -9.73 6.37
N ARG A 569 -18.50 -10.29 6.12
CA ARG A 569 -17.25 -9.52 6.10
C ARG A 569 -17.31 -8.42 5.05
N ARG A 570 -17.71 -8.74 3.81
CA ARG A 570 -17.83 -7.75 2.72
C ARG A 570 -18.89 -6.69 3.03
N ILE A 571 -20.05 -7.09 3.55
CA ILE A 571 -21.12 -6.14 3.93
C ILE A 571 -20.61 -5.15 4.99
N ILE A 572 -20.00 -5.65 6.07
CA ILE A 572 -19.54 -4.80 7.18
C ILE A 572 -18.32 -3.98 6.77
N ALA A 573 -17.38 -4.55 6.02
CA ALA A 573 -16.22 -3.83 5.50
C ALA A 573 -16.64 -2.65 4.62
N GLY A 574 -17.58 -2.86 3.69
CA GLY A 574 -18.14 -1.79 2.87
C GLY A 574 -18.88 -0.73 3.71
N ALA A 575 -19.69 -1.14 4.68
CA ALA A 575 -20.46 -0.25 5.54
C ALA A 575 -19.61 0.67 6.44
N VAL A 576 -18.38 0.26 6.79
CA VAL A 576 -17.45 1.06 7.62
C VAL A 576 -16.25 1.59 6.84
N SER A 577 -16.25 1.46 5.51
CA SER A 577 -15.14 1.82 4.62
C SER A 577 -13.80 1.18 5.01
N ALA A 578 -13.82 -0.08 5.45
CA ALA A 578 -12.62 -0.83 5.84
C ALA A 578 -11.72 -1.22 4.66
N ASP A 579 -12.26 -1.29 3.45
CA ASP A 579 -11.52 -1.70 2.25
C ASP A 579 -10.40 -0.69 1.95
N GLY A 580 -9.18 -1.21 1.69
CA GLY A 580 -7.98 -0.38 1.53
C GLY A 580 -7.36 0.11 2.85
N ILE A 581 -8.09 0.10 3.97
CA ILE A 581 -7.58 0.42 5.33
C ILE A 581 -7.15 -0.88 6.04
N LEU A 582 -8.12 -1.72 6.43
CA LEU A 582 -7.89 -2.98 7.15
C LEU A 582 -7.66 -4.13 6.17
N ASP A 583 -6.66 -4.96 6.43
CA ASP A 583 -6.42 -6.18 5.65
C ASP A 583 -7.44 -7.31 5.97
N LEU A 584 -7.46 -8.37 5.16
CA LEU A 584 -8.38 -9.51 5.32
C LEU A 584 -8.25 -10.21 6.68
N THR A 585 -7.05 -10.27 7.23
CA THR A 585 -6.74 -10.90 8.53
C THR A 585 -7.24 -10.03 9.68
N GLN A 586 -6.95 -8.73 9.65
CA GLN A 586 -7.47 -7.73 10.59
C GLN A 586 -9.01 -7.71 10.58
N GLN A 587 -9.64 -7.60 9.41
CA GLN A 587 -11.09 -7.70 9.24
C GLN A 587 -11.66 -8.98 9.86
N THR A 588 -11.02 -10.13 9.59
CA THR A 588 -11.46 -11.44 10.10
C THR A 588 -11.32 -11.54 11.61
N GLN A 589 -10.22 -11.02 12.16
CA GLN A 589 -9.91 -11.03 13.57
C GLN A 589 -10.89 -10.13 14.34
N ILE A 590 -11.14 -8.90 13.86
CA ILE A 590 -12.12 -7.97 14.43
C ILE A 590 -13.51 -8.60 14.49
N MET A 591 -14.00 -9.20 13.40
CA MET A 591 -15.33 -9.81 13.38
C MET A 591 -15.47 -10.95 14.39
N ARG A 592 -14.49 -11.86 14.45
CA ARG A 592 -14.49 -12.98 15.41
C ARG A 592 -14.36 -12.49 16.84
N TYR A 593 -13.51 -11.48 17.07
CA TYR A 593 -13.36 -10.82 18.35
C TYR A 593 -14.67 -10.17 18.81
N ALA A 594 -15.39 -9.50 17.90
CA ALA A 594 -16.67 -8.87 18.18
C ALA A 594 -17.79 -9.88 18.50
N THR A 595 -17.75 -11.10 17.98
CA THR A 595 -18.80 -12.13 18.18
C THR A 595 -18.52 -13.18 19.24
N ASP A 596 -17.30 -13.28 19.78
CA ASP A 596 -16.96 -14.24 20.83
C ASP A 596 -17.54 -13.82 22.21
N GLN A 597 -18.14 -14.78 22.93
CA GLN A 597 -18.63 -14.56 24.28
C GLN A 597 -17.49 -14.42 25.30
N LYS A 598 -16.30 -15.00 25.02
CA LYS A 598 -15.15 -14.89 25.91
C LYS A 598 -14.49 -13.50 25.83
N THR A 599 -14.28 -12.96 24.62
CA THR A 599 -13.72 -11.61 24.45
C THR A 599 -14.58 -10.55 25.12
N LEU A 600 -15.92 -10.65 25.06
CA LEU A 600 -16.79 -9.71 25.78
C LEU A 600 -16.59 -9.78 27.31
N LYS A 601 -16.34 -10.96 27.89
CA LYS A 601 -16.00 -11.07 29.33
C LYS A 601 -14.66 -10.38 29.62
N ASP A 602 -13.64 -10.67 28.82
CA ASP A 602 -12.35 -9.99 28.94
C ASP A 602 -12.47 -8.45 28.77
N GLU A 603 -13.45 -7.97 28.00
CA GLU A 603 -13.77 -6.55 27.83
C GLU A 603 -14.48 -5.97 29.07
N MET A 604 -15.45 -6.69 29.63
CA MET A 604 -16.09 -6.30 30.90
C MET A 604 -15.05 -6.17 32.02
N ASP A 605 -14.09 -7.10 32.11
CA ASP A 605 -13.00 -7.07 33.10
C ASP A 605 -12.07 -5.84 32.96
N ILE A 606 -12.10 -5.12 31.83
CA ILE A 606 -11.29 -3.91 31.60
C ILE A 606 -12.10 -2.61 31.61
N THR A 607 -13.42 -2.65 31.77
CA THR A 607 -14.28 -1.45 31.84
C THR A 607 -13.93 -0.49 32.99
N GLY A 608 -13.26 -0.98 34.03
CA GLY A 608 -12.74 -0.17 35.14
C GLY A 608 -11.40 0.53 34.86
N LEU A 609 -10.79 0.35 33.69
CA LEU A 609 -9.57 1.07 33.28
C LEU A 609 -9.91 2.40 32.59
N GLU A 610 -8.93 3.28 32.45
CA GLU A 610 -9.09 4.51 31.66
C GLU A 610 -9.36 4.21 30.18
N HIS A 611 -10.13 5.08 29.52
CA HIS A 611 -10.61 4.89 28.15
C HIS A 611 -9.50 4.54 27.15
N HIS A 612 -8.37 5.26 27.19
CA HIS A 612 -7.23 5.01 26.31
C HIS A 612 -6.62 3.61 26.51
N GLN A 613 -6.64 3.07 27.73
CA GLN A 613 -6.14 1.73 28.05
C GLN A 613 -7.09 0.63 27.58
N GLN A 614 -8.41 0.88 27.65
CA GLN A 614 -9.42 -0.03 27.09
C GLN A 614 -9.25 -0.15 25.57
N VAL A 615 -9.18 0.99 24.88
CA VAL A 615 -8.92 1.07 23.45
C VAL A 615 -7.60 0.40 23.08
N TRP A 616 -6.53 0.65 23.84
CA TRP A 616 -5.22 0.03 23.62
C TRP A 616 -5.31 -1.50 23.66
N ARG A 617 -5.97 -2.09 24.67
CA ARG A 617 -6.12 -3.55 24.77
C ARG A 617 -6.91 -4.14 23.59
N ILE A 618 -7.95 -3.44 23.12
CA ILE A 618 -8.77 -3.88 21.99
C ILE A 618 -7.95 -3.86 20.69
N LEU A 619 -7.24 -2.76 20.40
CA LEU A 619 -6.42 -2.62 19.19
C LEU A 619 -5.22 -3.58 19.20
N GLU A 620 -4.59 -3.81 20.36
CA GLU A 620 -3.48 -4.77 20.52
C GLU A 620 -3.98 -6.21 20.30
N LYS A 621 -5.13 -6.60 20.90
CA LYS A 621 -5.72 -7.95 20.71
C LYS A 621 -6.15 -8.21 19.27
N ASN A 622 -6.43 -7.17 18.47
CA ASN A 622 -6.83 -7.28 17.07
C ASN A 622 -5.69 -6.97 16.07
N ASN A 623 -4.47 -6.72 16.56
CA ASN A 623 -3.31 -6.31 15.76
C ASN A 623 -3.58 -5.13 14.80
N CYS A 624 -4.36 -4.14 15.28
CA CYS A 624 -4.84 -3.00 14.50
C CYS A 624 -4.08 -1.70 14.79
N PHE A 625 -2.83 -1.79 15.27
CA PHE A 625 -1.98 -0.61 15.50
C PHE A 625 -1.17 -0.18 14.29
N ILE A 626 -0.88 -1.12 13.37
CA ILE A 626 0.00 -0.93 12.22
C ILE A 626 -0.65 -1.57 10.99
N TYR A 627 -0.30 -1.07 9.81
CA TYR A 627 -0.70 -1.70 8.55
C TYR A 627 0.12 -2.97 8.32
N SER A 628 -0.51 -4.00 7.76
CA SER A 628 0.19 -5.16 7.22
C SER A 628 0.64 -4.89 5.76
N PRO A 629 1.71 -5.54 5.29
CA PRO A 629 1.99 -5.68 3.86
C PRO A 629 0.82 -6.34 3.12
N LEU A 630 0.82 -6.24 1.79
CA LEU A 630 -0.13 -6.95 0.91
C LEU A 630 0.10 -8.47 0.90
#